data_AF-A0A6I7WWA6-F1
#
_entry.id   AF-A0A6I7WWA6-F1
#
_cell.length_a   1.000
_cell.length_b   1.000
_cell.length_c   1.000
_cell.angle_alpha   90.00
_cell.angle_beta   90.00
_cell.angle_gamma   90.00
#
_symmetry.space_group_name_H-M   'P 1'
#
loop_
_entity.id
_entity.type
_entity.pdbx_description
1 polymer ?
#
loop_
_entity_poly.entity_id
_entity_poly.type
_entity_poly.pdbx_seq_one_letter_code
_entity_poly.pdbx_strand_id
1 'polypeptide(L)'
;MLNKIILPILLMILAYSLWLSHDFTQIAAGVAIFLFGVLSLKHGFQNFTGGALEKILRICTDRIWKSLSFGLVSTTLMQSSSLVSVLAISFLSVGLLDLASGIGIIFGANLGATASAWLIAGFGLKVKIANYAMPMLIFGVLLLFQNNKAFKAIGSILVGMGFLFLGIHYMKEGFAVFRDTINLAEYTIPGLKGLLIFILIGVTTTVIIQSSDATMAIIITALAVHQISYENSLALAIGANIGTTITAILSAIGVNVEGKRLAAAHLIFNVITACVALLMMQQFIMAVDYLARIVHI
;
A
#
# COMPACT_ATOMS: atom_id res chain seq x y z
N MET A 1 -5.11 -12.02 13.41
CA MET A 1 -6.46 -12.31 13.93
C MET A 1 -6.71 -11.38 15.11
N LEU A 2 -7.58 -10.38 14.97
CA LEU A 2 -7.97 -9.54 16.11
C LEU A 2 -8.71 -10.41 17.13
N ASN A 3 -8.40 -10.22 18.41
CA ASN A 3 -8.96 -10.98 19.51
C ASN A 3 -10.50 -10.85 19.55
N LYS A 4 -11.23 -11.87 20.04
CA LYS A 4 -12.71 -11.90 20.04
C LYS A 4 -13.37 -10.70 20.73
N ILE A 5 -12.63 -9.96 21.56
CA ILE A 5 -13.09 -8.79 22.32
C ILE A 5 -12.68 -7.46 21.66
N ILE A 6 -11.51 -7.41 21.01
CA ILE A 6 -10.97 -6.17 20.44
C ILE A 6 -11.73 -5.75 19.18
N LEU A 7 -12.08 -6.73 18.33
CA LEU A 7 -12.78 -6.45 17.09
C LEU A 7 -14.17 -5.83 17.32
N PRO A 8 -15.04 -6.36 18.20
CA PRO A 8 -16.33 -5.72 18.52
C PRO A 8 -16.17 -4.28 19.01
N ILE A 9 -15.19 -4.01 19.87
CA ILE A 9 -14.94 -2.66 20.40
C ILE A 9 -14.57 -1.70 19.28
N LEU A 10 -13.63 -2.08 18.41
CA LEU A 10 -13.25 -1.24 17.27
C LEU A 10 -14.42 -1.00 16.31
N LEU A 11 -15.25 -2.02 16.08
CA LEU A 11 -16.45 -1.87 15.25
C LEU A 11 -17.49 -0.94 15.88
N MET A 12 -17.67 -0.98 17.21
CA MET A 12 -18.55 -0.04 17.91
C MET A 12 -18.01 1.39 17.85
N ILE A 13 -16.71 1.58 18.06
CA ILE A 13 -16.06 2.90 17.91
C ILE A 13 -16.23 3.41 16.48
N LEU A 14 -15.97 2.58 15.48
CA LEU A 14 -16.14 2.94 14.07
C LEU A 14 -17.60 3.33 13.77
N ALA A 15 -18.57 2.51 14.20
CA ALA A 15 -19.99 2.80 13.99
C ALA A 15 -20.40 4.12 14.64
N TYR A 16 -19.91 4.40 15.85
CA TYR A 16 -20.14 5.67 16.53
C TYR A 16 -19.50 6.85 15.78
N SER A 17 -18.25 6.72 15.31
CA SER A 17 -17.58 7.75 14.53
C SER A 17 -18.27 8.02 13.19
N LEU A 18 -18.78 6.99 12.51
CA LEU A 18 -19.56 7.13 11.27
C LEU A 18 -20.88 7.85 11.53
N TRP A 19 -21.55 7.56 12.66
CA TRP A 19 -22.79 8.23 13.01
C TRP A 19 -22.59 9.72 13.36
N LEU A 20 -21.46 10.07 13.96
CA LEU A 20 -21.15 11.44 14.37
C LEU A 20 -20.81 12.38 13.21
N SER A 21 -20.15 11.90 12.16
CA SER A 21 -19.60 12.75 11.10
C SER A 21 -19.88 12.20 9.71
N HIS A 22 -20.62 12.99 8.92
CA HIS A 22 -20.88 12.70 7.51
C HIS A 22 -19.57 12.72 6.69
N ASP A 23 -18.69 13.69 6.96
CA ASP A 23 -17.40 13.83 6.28
C ASP A 23 -16.50 12.62 6.54
N PHE A 24 -16.41 12.19 7.81
CA PHE A 24 -15.68 10.98 8.16
C PHE A 24 -16.27 9.74 7.47
N THR A 25 -17.60 9.67 7.35
CA THR A 25 -18.27 8.59 6.62
C THR A 25 -17.88 8.56 5.15
N GLN A 26 -17.81 9.72 4.48
CA GLN A 26 -17.39 9.79 3.08
C GLN A 26 -15.93 9.37 2.89
N ILE A 27 -15.02 9.80 3.77
CA ILE A 27 -13.62 9.37 3.75
C ILE A 27 -13.53 7.85 4.00
N ALA A 28 -14.19 7.34 5.03
CA ALA A 28 -14.17 5.92 5.38
C ALA A 28 -14.78 5.04 4.28
N ALA A 29 -15.86 5.49 3.64
CA ALA A 29 -16.45 4.83 2.48
C ALA A 29 -15.47 4.83 1.29
N GLY A 30 -14.80 5.95 1.02
CA GLY A 30 -13.76 6.04 0.01
C GLY A 30 -12.60 5.04 0.26
N VAL A 31 -12.14 4.93 1.50
CA VAL A 31 -11.12 3.94 1.91
C VAL A 31 -11.63 2.51 1.72
N ALA A 32 -12.87 2.21 2.13
CA ALA A 32 -13.45 0.88 1.98
C ALA A 32 -13.60 0.47 0.50
N ILE A 33 -14.08 1.37 -0.35
CA ILE A 33 -14.19 1.18 -1.80
C ILE A 33 -12.80 0.99 -2.41
N PHE A 34 -11.82 1.80 -2.02
CA PHE A 34 -10.43 1.68 -2.47
C PHE A 34 -9.84 0.31 -2.11
N LEU A 35 -9.99 -0.11 -0.85
CA LEU A 35 -9.51 -1.39 -0.35
C LEU A 35 -10.15 -2.56 -1.10
N PHE A 36 -11.45 -2.48 -1.38
CA PHE A 36 -12.14 -3.47 -2.20
C PHE A 36 -11.56 -3.51 -3.61
N GLY A 37 -11.28 -2.34 -4.21
CA GLY A 37 -10.61 -2.24 -5.51
C GLY A 37 -9.25 -2.93 -5.53
N VAL A 38 -8.38 -2.65 -4.56
CA VAL A 38 -7.08 -3.31 -4.42
C VAL A 38 -7.23 -4.82 -4.23
N LEU A 39 -8.21 -5.27 -3.45
CA LEU A 39 -8.49 -6.70 -3.25
C LEU A 39 -8.91 -7.39 -4.55
N SER A 40 -9.83 -6.79 -5.32
CA SER A 40 -10.24 -7.31 -6.64
C SER A 40 -9.08 -7.34 -7.62
N LEU A 41 -8.23 -6.30 -7.62
CA LEU A 41 -7.04 -6.24 -8.47
C LEU A 41 -6.06 -7.37 -8.14
N LYS A 42 -5.77 -7.56 -6.85
CA LYS A 42 -4.95 -8.66 -6.35
C LYS A 42 -5.49 -10.03 -6.79
N HIS A 43 -6.79 -10.29 -6.58
CA HIS A 43 -7.41 -11.54 -7.01
C HIS A 43 -7.38 -11.72 -8.53
N GLY A 44 -7.60 -10.65 -9.29
CA GLY A 44 -7.52 -10.65 -10.75
C GLY A 44 -6.14 -11.08 -11.24
N PHE A 45 -5.08 -10.44 -10.75
CA PHE A 45 -3.70 -10.80 -11.11
C PHE A 45 -3.29 -12.19 -10.61
N GLN A 46 -3.69 -12.59 -9.41
CA GLN A 46 -3.44 -13.96 -8.91
C GLN A 46 -4.09 -15.02 -9.79
N ASN A 47 -5.37 -14.84 -10.13
CA ASN A 47 -6.09 -15.78 -10.98
C ASN A 47 -5.57 -15.77 -12.43
N PHE A 48 -5.09 -14.62 -12.90
CA PHE A 48 -4.45 -14.50 -14.21
C PHE A 48 -3.11 -15.24 -14.26
N THR A 49 -2.29 -15.13 -13.21
CA THR A 49 -0.97 -15.76 -13.14
C THR A 49 -1.03 -17.27 -12.86
N GLY A 50 -2.07 -17.79 -12.21
CA GLY A 50 -2.37 -19.23 -12.17
C GLY A 50 -1.25 -20.12 -11.61
N GLY A 51 -0.48 -19.64 -10.64
CA GLY A 51 0.67 -20.36 -10.08
C GLY A 51 1.99 -20.13 -10.84
N ALA A 52 2.01 -19.26 -11.85
CA ALA A 52 3.23 -18.91 -12.58
C ALA A 52 4.26 -18.24 -11.67
N LEU A 53 3.82 -17.50 -10.65
CA LEU A 53 4.71 -16.79 -9.75
C LEU A 53 5.60 -17.77 -8.97
N GLU A 54 5.00 -18.85 -8.45
CA GLU A 54 5.67 -19.92 -7.74
C GLU A 54 6.64 -20.70 -8.64
N LYS A 55 6.28 -20.88 -9.92
CA LYS A 55 7.16 -21.52 -10.91
C LYS A 55 8.36 -20.64 -11.25
N ILE A 56 8.13 -19.34 -11.51
CA ILE A 56 9.17 -18.37 -11.84
C ILE A 56 10.09 -18.17 -10.63
N LEU A 57 9.53 -18.14 -9.42
CA LEU A 57 10.30 -18.01 -8.17
C LEU A 57 11.34 -19.13 -8.02
N ARG A 58 11.01 -20.36 -8.41
CA ARG A 58 11.97 -21.49 -8.38
C ARG A 58 13.13 -21.34 -9.34
N ILE A 59 13.02 -20.48 -10.35
CA ILE A 59 14.00 -20.32 -11.44
C ILE A 59 14.78 -18.99 -11.28
N CYS A 60 14.18 -17.97 -10.66
CA CYS A 60 14.77 -16.64 -10.50
C CYS A 60 15.58 -16.44 -9.22
N THR A 61 16.07 -17.53 -8.62
CA THR A 61 16.69 -17.53 -7.28
C THR A 61 18.11 -18.08 -7.27
N ASP A 62 18.71 -18.23 -8.46
CA ASP A 62 20.12 -18.59 -8.62
C ASP A 62 21.07 -17.38 -8.47
N ARG A 63 20.56 -16.14 -8.59
CA ARG A 63 21.35 -14.90 -8.47
C ARG A 63 20.54 -13.81 -7.75
N ILE A 64 21.23 -13.02 -6.91
CA ILE A 64 20.62 -11.94 -6.12
C ILE A 64 19.90 -10.91 -6.99
N TRP A 65 20.47 -10.48 -8.12
CA TRP A 65 19.82 -9.51 -9.01
C TRP A 65 18.54 -10.06 -9.64
N LYS A 66 18.47 -11.36 -9.96
CA LYS A 66 17.24 -12.01 -10.45
C LYS A 66 16.19 -12.05 -9.35
N SER A 67 16.59 -12.32 -8.12
CA SER A 67 15.71 -12.29 -6.95
C SER A 67 15.15 -10.90 -6.69
N LEU A 68 15.99 -9.87 -6.79
CA LEU A 68 15.59 -8.45 -6.73
C LEU A 68 14.60 -8.10 -7.83
N SER A 69 14.93 -8.41 -9.09
CA SER A 69 14.06 -8.15 -10.23
C SER A 69 12.73 -8.90 -10.12
N PHE A 70 12.75 -10.14 -9.63
CA PHE A 70 11.55 -10.91 -9.36
C PHE A 70 10.67 -10.20 -8.33
N GLY A 71 11.23 -9.79 -7.19
CA GLY A 71 10.49 -9.06 -6.16
C GLY A 71 9.86 -7.78 -6.68
N LEU A 72 10.61 -7.01 -7.47
CA LEU A 72 10.17 -5.76 -8.08
C LEU A 72 9.01 -6.00 -9.04
N VAL A 73 9.23 -6.83 -10.05
CA VAL A 73 8.24 -7.08 -11.11
C VAL A 73 7.00 -7.75 -10.54
N SER A 74 7.16 -8.77 -9.69
CA SER A 74 6.03 -9.46 -9.08
C SER A 74 5.19 -8.54 -8.21
N THR A 75 5.83 -7.67 -7.41
CA THR A 75 5.09 -6.75 -6.56
C THR A 75 4.38 -5.68 -7.37
N THR A 76 5.03 -5.10 -8.39
CA THR A 76 4.38 -4.12 -9.28
C THR A 76 3.19 -4.73 -10.03
N LEU A 77 3.29 -5.98 -10.49
CA LEU A 77 2.18 -6.64 -11.18
C LEU A 77 1.07 -7.04 -10.21
N MET A 78 1.41 -7.59 -9.05
CA MET A 78 0.42 -8.09 -8.09
C MET A 78 -0.14 -7.01 -7.16
N GLN A 79 0.47 -5.82 -7.15
CA GLN A 79 0.13 -4.70 -6.28
C GLN A 79 0.10 -5.10 -4.80
N SER A 80 1.02 -5.99 -4.38
CA SER A 80 1.07 -6.48 -3.00
C SER A 80 2.44 -7.00 -2.61
N SER A 81 3.26 -6.14 -1.99
CA SER A 81 4.58 -6.51 -1.46
C SER A 81 4.49 -7.51 -0.31
N SER A 82 3.43 -7.39 0.51
CA SER A 82 3.15 -8.33 1.61
C SER A 82 2.97 -9.74 1.08
N LEU A 83 2.20 -9.94 0.01
CA LEU A 83 2.01 -11.27 -0.57
C LEU A 83 3.33 -11.88 -1.06
N VAL A 84 4.12 -11.10 -1.80
CA VAL A 84 5.43 -11.55 -2.30
C VAL A 84 6.37 -11.91 -1.14
N SER A 85 6.35 -11.13 -0.06
CA SER A 85 7.12 -11.39 1.16
C SER A 85 6.68 -12.68 1.87
N VAL A 86 5.36 -12.91 2.00
CA VAL A 86 4.82 -14.16 2.58
C VAL A 86 5.24 -15.37 1.76
N LEU A 87 5.20 -15.28 0.43
CA LEU A 87 5.66 -16.36 -0.45
C LEU A 87 7.16 -16.61 -0.30
N ALA A 88 7.98 -15.56 -0.23
CA ALA A 88 9.41 -15.69 0.00
C ALA A 88 9.71 -16.38 1.35
N ILE A 89 9.04 -15.97 2.43
CA ILE A 89 9.15 -16.59 3.77
C ILE A 89 8.72 -18.06 3.71
N SER A 90 7.59 -18.36 3.07
CA SER A 90 7.09 -19.73 2.94
C SER A 90 8.07 -20.62 2.20
N PHE A 91 8.62 -20.17 1.07
CA PHE A 91 9.54 -20.95 0.24
C PHE A 91 10.92 -21.12 0.90
N LEU A 92 11.42 -20.09 1.58
CA LEU A 92 12.62 -20.18 2.42
C LEU A 92 12.42 -21.19 3.56
N SER A 93 11.24 -21.19 4.18
CA SER A 93 10.92 -22.07 5.31
C SER A 93 10.85 -23.56 4.92
N VAL A 94 10.58 -23.87 3.66
CA VAL A 94 10.60 -25.25 3.13
C VAL A 94 11.89 -25.59 2.38
N GLY A 95 12.91 -24.73 2.44
CA GLY A 95 14.23 -24.97 1.85
C GLY A 95 14.28 -24.82 0.32
N LEU A 96 13.29 -24.19 -0.29
CA LEU A 96 13.26 -23.92 -1.74
C LEU A 96 14.02 -22.63 -2.12
N LEU A 97 14.37 -21.81 -1.14
CA LEU A 97 15.15 -20.58 -1.29
C LEU A 97 16.23 -20.54 -0.23
N ASP A 98 17.32 -19.82 -0.51
CA ASP A 98 18.27 -19.40 0.51
C ASP A 98 17.93 -18.01 1.05
N LEU A 99 18.53 -17.65 2.18
CA LEU A 99 18.24 -16.38 2.85
C LEU A 99 18.62 -15.18 1.98
N ALA A 100 19.72 -15.27 1.22
CA ALA A 100 20.19 -14.18 0.36
C ALA A 100 19.19 -13.87 -0.76
N SER A 101 18.67 -14.89 -1.43
CA SER A 101 17.62 -14.72 -2.46
C SER A 101 16.32 -14.22 -1.83
N GLY A 102 15.95 -14.72 -0.66
CA GLY A 102 14.81 -14.21 0.11
C GLY A 102 14.92 -12.70 0.39
N ILE A 103 16.08 -12.24 0.85
CA ILE A 103 16.34 -10.80 1.10
C ILE A 103 16.24 -10.01 -0.21
N GLY A 104 16.84 -10.53 -1.29
CA GLY A 104 16.75 -9.92 -2.62
C GLY A 104 15.30 -9.73 -3.07
N ILE A 105 14.46 -10.75 -2.93
CA ILE A 105 13.03 -10.69 -3.27
C ILE A 105 12.32 -9.62 -2.44
N ILE A 106 12.56 -9.56 -1.13
CA ILE A 106 11.93 -8.56 -0.26
C ILE A 106 12.36 -7.13 -0.63
N PHE A 107 13.63 -6.91 -0.95
CA PHE A 107 14.11 -5.58 -1.36
C PHE A 107 13.50 -5.17 -2.69
N GLY A 108 13.42 -6.11 -3.63
CA GLY A 108 12.72 -5.93 -4.89
C GLY A 108 11.25 -5.58 -4.65
N ALA A 109 10.59 -6.30 -3.75
CA ALA A 109 9.19 -6.08 -3.42
C ALA A 109 8.93 -4.69 -2.85
N ASN A 110 9.81 -4.18 -1.97
CA ASN A 110 9.71 -2.82 -1.48
C ASN A 110 9.83 -1.79 -2.62
N LEU A 111 10.75 -2.00 -3.58
CA LEU A 111 10.85 -1.14 -4.76
C LEU A 111 9.60 -1.23 -5.64
N GLY A 112 9.10 -2.44 -5.90
CA GLY A 112 7.91 -2.66 -6.71
C GLY A 112 6.65 -2.03 -6.11
N ALA A 113 6.55 -1.99 -4.77
CA ALA A 113 5.43 -1.35 -4.06
C ALA A 113 5.33 0.16 -4.34
N THR A 114 6.42 0.82 -4.74
CA THR A 114 6.37 2.24 -5.11
C THR A 114 5.49 2.53 -6.33
N ALA A 115 5.20 1.52 -7.16
CA ALA A 115 4.33 1.66 -8.33
C ALA A 115 2.89 2.09 -7.96
N SER A 116 2.39 1.72 -6.78
CA SER A 116 1.04 2.09 -6.34
C SER A 116 0.92 3.61 -6.14
N ALA A 117 1.93 4.26 -5.55
CA ALA A 117 1.97 5.70 -5.38
C ALA A 117 1.95 6.45 -6.72
N TRP A 118 2.68 5.95 -7.73
CA TRP A 118 2.65 6.51 -9.09
C TRP A 118 1.29 6.34 -9.77
N LEU A 119 0.63 5.19 -9.56
CA LEU A 119 -0.73 4.96 -10.05
C LEU A 119 -1.71 5.99 -9.46
N ILE A 120 -1.63 6.23 -8.14
CA ILE A 120 -2.49 7.17 -7.43
C ILE A 120 -2.17 8.62 -7.81
N ALA A 121 -0.90 9.03 -7.77
CA ALA A 121 -0.52 10.42 -8.03
C ALA A 121 -0.67 10.81 -9.51
N GLY A 122 -0.31 9.90 -10.42
CA GLY A 122 -0.35 10.13 -11.86
C GLY A 122 -1.75 10.06 -12.43
N PHE A 123 -2.46 8.94 -12.18
CA PHE A 123 -3.80 8.73 -12.71
C PHE A 123 -4.84 9.22 -11.71
N GLY A 124 -4.78 8.72 -10.47
CA GLY A 124 -5.76 8.90 -9.38
C GLY A 124 -6.21 10.34 -9.10
N LEU A 125 -5.30 11.32 -9.19
CA LEU A 125 -5.55 12.71 -8.80
C LEU A 125 -5.82 13.68 -9.95
N LYS A 126 -5.25 13.44 -11.13
CA LYS A 126 -5.25 14.38 -12.27
C LYS A 126 -6.41 14.18 -13.25
N VAL A 127 -6.90 12.95 -13.36
CA VAL A 127 -7.92 12.59 -14.34
C VAL A 127 -9.31 12.72 -13.69
N LYS A 128 -10.34 13.16 -14.44
CA LYS A 128 -11.76 13.08 -14.04
C LYS A 128 -12.19 11.61 -13.99
N ILE A 129 -11.60 10.88 -13.07
CA ILE A 129 -11.53 9.43 -13.05
C ILE A 129 -12.89 8.79 -12.95
N ALA A 130 -13.88 9.44 -12.34
CA ALA A 130 -15.25 8.95 -12.33
C ALA A 130 -15.72 8.54 -13.75
N ASN A 131 -15.30 9.28 -14.78
CA ASN A 131 -15.66 9.00 -16.18
C ASN A 131 -15.02 7.73 -16.74
N TYR A 132 -13.88 7.29 -16.20
CA TYR A 132 -13.20 6.05 -16.62
C TYR A 132 -13.50 4.88 -15.67
N ALA A 133 -13.62 5.17 -14.37
CA ALA A 133 -13.96 4.21 -13.33
C ALA A 133 -15.30 3.53 -13.63
N MET A 134 -16.33 4.30 -14.02
CA MET A 134 -17.65 3.74 -14.30
C MET A 134 -17.66 2.77 -15.50
N PRO A 135 -17.10 3.10 -16.68
CA PRO A 135 -16.92 2.13 -17.76
C PRO A 135 -16.12 0.90 -17.34
N MET A 136 -15.02 1.07 -16.60
CA MET A 136 -14.21 -0.05 -16.11
C MET A 136 -15.00 -0.97 -15.19
N LEU A 137 -15.83 -0.41 -14.31
CA LEU A 137 -16.75 -1.19 -13.46
C LEU A 137 -17.80 -1.92 -14.30
N ILE A 138 -18.43 -1.25 -15.27
CA ILE A 138 -19.46 -1.86 -16.13
C ILE A 138 -18.88 -3.05 -16.89
N PHE A 139 -17.79 -2.85 -17.64
CA PHE A 139 -17.16 -3.93 -18.40
C PHE A 139 -16.56 -5.00 -17.48
N GLY A 140 -15.97 -4.59 -16.37
CA GLY A 140 -15.39 -5.50 -15.39
C GLY A 140 -16.42 -6.46 -14.81
N VAL A 141 -17.57 -5.94 -14.38
CA VAL A 141 -18.68 -6.74 -13.86
C VAL A 141 -19.24 -7.66 -14.94
N LEU A 142 -19.45 -7.18 -16.18
CA LEU A 142 -19.89 -8.02 -17.29
C LEU A 142 -18.93 -9.20 -17.58
N LEU A 143 -17.63 -8.95 -17.47
CA LEU A 143 -16.60 -9.99 -17.66
C LEU A 143 -16.53 -10.98 -16.47
N LEU A 144 -16.86 -10.56 -15.25
CA LEU A 144 -16.93 -11.45 -14.08
C LEU A 144 -18.02 -12.53 -14.21
N PHE A 145 -19.11 -12.23 -14.91
CA PHE A 145 -20.19 -13.19 -15.17
C PHE A 145 -19.85 -14.23 -16.27
N GLN A 146 -18.74 -14.06 -16.99
CA GLN A 146 -18.33 -15.00 -18.03
C GLN A 146 -17.77 -16.29 -17.42
N ASN A 147 -18.03 -17.45 -18.03
CA ASN A 147 -17.51 -18.73 -17.52
C ASN A 147 -15.99 -18.91 -17.73
N ASN A 148 -15.40 -18.15 -18.65
CA ASN A 148 -13.97 -18.23 -18.95
C ASN A 148 -13.12 -17.61 -17.82
N LYS A 149 -12.14 -18.37 -17.30
CA LYS A 149 -11.24 -17.93 -16.21
C LYS A 149 -10.45 -16.67 -16.54
N ALA A 150 -9.98 -16.51 -17.78
CA ALA A 150 -9.24 -15.34 -18.21
C ALA A 150 -10.15 -14.09 -18.22
N PHE A 151 -11.39 -14.23 -18.69
CA PHE A 151 -12.36 -13.12 -18.63
C PHE A 151 -12.72 -12.76 -17.20
N LYS A 152 -12.91 -13.72 -16.30
CA LYS A 152 -13.11 -13.41 -14.87
C LYS A 152 -11.91 -12.68 -14.26
N ALA A 153 -10.69 -13.07 -14.63
CA ALA A 153 -9.48 -12.42 -14.16
C ALA A 153 -9.39 -10.98 -14.67
N ILE A 154 -9.56 -10.75 -15.98
CA ILE A 154 -9.62 -9.40 -16.57
C ILE A 154 -10.75 -8.58 -15.96
N GLY A 155 -11.92 -9.19 -15.77
CA GLY A 155 -13.06 -8.56 -15.10
C GLY A 155 -12.74 -8.11 -13.68
N SER A 156 -12.06 -8.94 -12.90
CA SER A 156 -11.58 -8.61 -11.56
C SER A 156 -10.58 -7.45 -11.56
N ILE A 157 -9.67 -7.41 -12.54
CA ILE A 157 -8.70 -6.31 -12.70
C ILE A 157 -9.43 -5.00 -13.04
N LEU A 158 -10.38 -5.02 -14.00
CA LEU A 158 -11.16 -3.84 -14.37
C LEU A 158 -12.04 -3.33 -13.22
N VAL A 159 -12.72 -4.24 -12.51
CA VAL A 159 -13.49 -3.89 -11.30
C VAL A 159 -12.57 -3.31 -10.23
N GLY A 160 -11.40 -3.95 -10.03
CA GLY A 160 -10.42 -3.50 -9.05
C GLY A 160 -9.92 -2.09 -9.33
N MET A 161 -9.51 -1.82 -10.57
CA MET A 161 -9.11 -0.48 -10.99
C MET A 161 -10.25 0.53 -10.87
N GLY A 162 -11.48 0.17 -11.29
CA GLY A 162 -12.65 1.03 -11.21
C GLY A 162 -12.99 1.45 -9.79
N PHE A 163 -13.00 0.50 -8.84
CA PHE A 163 -13.23 0.81 -7.43
C PHE A 163 -12.04 1.52 -6.78
N LEU A 164 -10.80 1.17 -7.11
CA LEU A 164 -9.61 1.90 -6.62
C LEU A 164 -9.76 3.40 -6.92
N PHE A 165 -10.07 3.70 -8.17
CA PHE A 165 -10.30 5.03 -8.70
C PHE A 165 -11.51 5.75 -8.09
N LEU A 166 -12.65 5.07 -7.95
CA LEU A 166 -13.82 5.63 -7.27
C LEU A 166 -13.55 5.93 -5.80
N GLY A 167 -12.78 5.07 -5.12
CA GLY A 167 -12.36 5.27 -3.73
C GLY A 167 -11.52 6.53 -3.56
N ILE A 168 -10.56 6.77 -4.47
CA ILE A 168 -9.75 8.02 -4.47
C ILE A 168 -10.65 9.25 -4.62
N HIS A 169 -11.64 9.19 -5.52
CA HIS A 169 -12.58 10.29 -5.71
C HIS A 169 -13.34 10.63 -4.42
N TYR A 170 -13.94 9.64 -3.75
CA TYR A 170 -14.65 9.87 -2.49
C TYR A 170 -13.73 10.30 -1.34
N MET A 171 -12.51 9.76 -1.25
CA MET A 171 -11.52 10.25 -0.28
C MET A 171 -11.20 11.72 -0.51
N LYS A 172 -11.01 12.14 -1.77
CA LYS A 172 -10.71 13.53 -2.13
C LYS A 172 -11.84 14.47 -1.75
N GLU A 173 -13.08 14.10 -2.04
CA GLU A 173 -14.25 14.90 -1.66
C GLU A 173 -14.40 14.99 -0.14
N GLY A 174 -14.30 13.87 0.56
CA GLY A 174 -14.40 13.85 2.03
C GLY A 174 -13.32 14.68 2.71
N PHE A 175 -12.06 14.59 2.27
CA PHE A 175 -10.99 15.43 2.80
C PHE A 175 -11.12 16.91 2.40
N ALA A 176 -11.75 17.23 1.26
CA ALA A 176 -12.00 18.62 0.88
C ALA A 176 -13.05 19.27 1.80
N VAL A 177 -14.15 18.58 2.08
CA VAL A 177 -15.20 19.09 3.00
C VAL A 177 -14.68 19.19 4.44
N PHE A 178 -13.88 18.23 4.87
CA PHE A 178 -13.25 18.27 6.20
C PHE A 178 -12.34 19.50 6.40
N ARG A 179 -11.83 20.11 5.32
CA ARG A 179 -11.00 21.33 5.38
C ARG A 179 -11.78 22.53 5.90
N ASP A 180 -13.05 22.60 5.53
CA ASP A 180 -13.92 23.72 5.84
C ASP A 180 -14.38 23.68 7.31
N THR A 181 -14.22 22.54 7.99
CA THR A 181 -14.59 22.34 9.39
C THR A 181 -13.39 22.25 10.33
N ILE A 182 -12.34 21.48 9.99
CA ILE A 182 -11.13 21.31 10.80
C ILE A 182 -9.90 21.28 9.89
N ASN A 183 -9.04 22.29 10.02
CA ASN A 183 -7.76 22.31 9.33
C ASN A 183 -6.72 21.49 10.11
N LEU A 184 -6.53 20.23 9.73
CA LEU A 184 -5.55 19.33 10.37
C LEU A 184 -4.11 19.87 10.31
N ALA A 185 -3.80 20.73 9.35
CA ALA A 185 -2.49 21.37 9.24
C ALA A 185 -2.18 22.26 10.46
N GLU A 186 -3.18 22.84 11.12
CA GLU A 186 -3.01 23.71 12.29
C GLU A 186 -2.60 22.94 13.55
N TYR A 187 -2.87 21.64 13.61
CA TYR A 187 -2.46 20.76 14.71
C TYR A 187 -1.06 20.15 14.50
N THR A 188 -0.32 20.61 13.49
CA THR A 188 1.03 20.12 13.21
C THR A 188 2.00 20.55 14.30
N ILE A 189 2.66 19.58 14.92
CA ILE A 189 3.76 19.84 15.85
C ILE A 189 5.03 20.09 15.00
N PRO A 190 5.73 21.22 15.15
CA PRO A 190 6.91 21.50 14.34
C PRO A 190 8.12 20.66 14.77
N GLY A 191 9.06 20.51 13.84
CA GLY A 191 10.37 19.89 14.07
C GLY A 191 10.34 18.37 14.23
N LEU A 192 11.46 17.81 14.72
CA LEU A 192 11.68 16.37 14.78
C LEU A 192 10.60 15.62 15.57
N LYS A 193 10.09 16.23 16.65
CA LYS A 193 9.03 15.63 17.48
C LYS A 193 7.75 15.40 16.68
N GLY A 194 7.36 16.36 15.84
CA GLY A 194 6.21 16.20 14.94
C GLY A 194 6.42 15.09 13.93
N LEU A 195 7.57 15.09 13.26
CA LEU A 195 7.91 14.06 12.26
C LEU A 195 7.85 12.65 12.87
N LEU A 196 8.36 12.44 14.08
CA LEU A 196 8.28 11.15 14.78
C LEU A 196 6.83 10.75 15.10
N ILE A 197 5.99 11.70 15.48
CA ILE A 197 4.55 11.44 15.71
C ILE A 197 3.87 11.03 14.40
N PHE A 198 4.11 11.74 13.30
CA PHE A 198 3.54 11.38 11.99
C PHE A 198 4.07 10.04 11.47
N ILE A 199 5.35 9.70 11.71
CA ILE A 199 5.86 8.34 11.44
C ILE A 199 5.07 7.30 12.25
N LEU A 200 4.85 7.53 13.55
CA LEU A 200 4.10 6.60 14.39
C LEU A 200 2.64 6.45 13.93
N ILE A 201 2.01 7.54 13.49
CA ILE A 201 0.66 7.51 12.90
C ILE A 201 0.66 6.70 11.61
N GLY A 202 1.67 6.85 10.75
CA GLY A 202 1.82 6.07 9.53
C GLY A 202 1.96 4.57 9.80
N VAL A 203 2.85 4.21 10.75
CA VAL A 203 3.01 2.83 11.21
C VAL A 203 1.68 2.27 11.69
N THR A 204 1.03 2.98 12.61
CA THR A 204 -0.20 2.52 13.25
C THR A 204 -1.33 2.35 12.24
N THR A 205 -1.49 3.32 11.32
CA THR A 205 -2.48 3.27 10.25
C THR A 205 -2.25 2.07 9.35
N THR A 206 -1.02 1.83 8.90
CA THR A 206 -0.70 0.67 8.06
C THR A 206 -0.90 -0.65 8.80
N VAL A 207 -0.59 -0.72 10.09
CA VAL A 207 -0.81 -1.93 10.90
C VAL A 207 -2.29 -2.24 11.08
N ILE A 208 -3.12 -1.22 11.33
CA ILE A 208 -4.56 -1.37 11.49
C ILE A 208 -5.20 -1.80 10.17
N ILE A 209 -4.88 -1.09 9.07
CA ILE A 209 -5.43 -1.36 7.74
C ILE A 209 -4.84 -2.64 7.14
N GLN A 210 -3.64 -3.04 7.56
CA GLN A 210 -2.83 -4.11 6.97
C GLN A 210 -2.53 -3.91 5.47
N SER A 211 -2.51 -2.65 5.02
CA SER A 211 -2.18 -2.28 3.64
C SER A 211 -1.46 -0.92 3.60
N SER A 212 -0.19 -0.95 3.19
CA SER A 212 0.59 0.27 2.94
C SER A 212 0.10 1.01 1.71
N ASP A 213 -0.43 0.32 0.69
CA ASP A 213 -0.96 0.96 -0.52
C ASP A 213 -2.19 1.82 -0.21
N ALA A 214 -3.07 1.31 0.66
CA ALA A 214 -4.22 2.08 1.14
C ALA A 214 -3.78 3.25 2.03
N THR A 215 -2.78 3.03 2.89
CA THR A 215 -2.22 4.11 3.72
C THR A 215 -1.61 5.21 2.83
N MET A 216 -0.84 4.85 1.80
CA MET A 216 -0.29 5.79 0.84
C MET A 216 -1.37 6.51 0.04
N ALA A 217 -2.47 5.84 -0.33
CA ALA A 217 -3.60 6.49 -0.99
C ALA A 217 -4.25 7.57 -0.12
N ILE A 218 -4.43 7.29 1.17
CA ILE A 218 -4.92 8.28 2.14
C ILE A 218 -3.95 9.46 2.23
N ILE A 219 -2.65 9.19 2.40
CA ILE A 219 -1.61 10.24 2.51
C ILE A 219 -1.56 11.12 1.27
N ILE A 220 -1.48 10.52 0.09
CA ILE A 220 -1.40 11.23 -1.20
C ILE A 220 -2.67 12.06 -1.44
N THR A 221 -3.84 11.51 -1.12
CA THR A 221 -5.12 12.22 -1.30
C THR A 221 -5.23 13.40 -0.34
N ALA A 222 -4.87 13.22 0.94
CA ALA A 222 -4.86 14.28 1.93
C ALA A 222 -3.86 15.40 1.58
N LEU A 223 -2.67 15.04 1.09
CA LEU A 223 -1.69 16.01 0.59
C LEU A 223 -2.24 16.79 -0.61
N ALA A 224 -2.92 16.10 -1.55
CA ALA A 224 -3.44 16.70 -2.77
C ALA A 224 -4.54 17.74 -2.54
N VAL A 225 -5.25 17.67 -1.40
CA VAL A 225 -6.23 18.68 -0.98
C VAL A 225 -5.68 19.59 0.14
N HIS A 226 -4.35 19.56 0.35
CA HIS A 226 -3.63 20.38 1.31
C HIS A 226 -4.11 20.24 2.77
N GLN A 227 -4.56 19.05 3.16
CA GLN A 227 -4.92 18.71 4.55
C GLN A 227 -3.71 18.42 5.44
N ILE A 228 -2.63 17.94 4.83
CA ILE A 228 -1.36 17.67 5.50
C ILE A 228 -0.25 18.38 4.73
N SER A 229 0.78 18.82 5.45
CA SER A 229 1.96 19.41 4.83
C SER A 229 2.76 18.36 4.05
N TYR A 230 3.61 18.83 3.14
CA TYR A 230 4.49 17.96 2.39
C TYR A 230 5.43 17.16 3.33
N GLU A 231 6.03 17.82 4.32
CA GLU A 231 6.88 17.16 5.32
C GLU A 231 6.12 16.09 6.13
N ASN A 232 4.91 16.39 6.60
CA ASN A 232 4.10 15.41 7.34
C ASN A 232 3.70 14.22 6.47
N SER A 233 3.44 14.45 5.18
CA SER A 233 3.13 13.38 4.23
C SER A 233 4.30 12.43 4.03
N LEU A 234 5.54 12.95 3.99
CA LEU A 234 6.75 12.15 3.90
C LEU A 234 6.99 11.35 5.19
N ALA A 235 6.79 11.97 6.36
CA ALA A 235 6.86 11.29 7.65
C ALA A 235 5.84 10.14 7.76
N LEU A 236 4.59 10.38 7.34
CA LEU A 236 3.54 9.35 7.27
C LEU A 236 3.94 8.21 6.32
N ALA A 237 4.50 8.53 5.14
CA ALA A 237 4.93 7.53 4.16
C ALA A 237 6.08 6.65 4.69
N ILE A 238 7.05 7.25 5.39
CA ILE A 238 8.11 6.52 6.10
C ILE A 238 7.49 5.54 7.11
N GLY A 239 6.54 6.03 7.92
CA GLY A 239 5.80 5.19 8.87
C GLY A 239 5.04 4.05 8.21
N ALA A 240 4.35 4.32 7.10
CA ALA A 240 3.60 3.32 6.35
C ALA A 240 4.52 2.18 5.87
N ASN A 241 5.71 2.52 5.38
CA ASN A 241 6.68 1.53 4.91
C ASN A 241 7.23 0.64 6.04
N ILE A 242 7.48 1.22 7.23
CA ILE A 242 7.81 0.43 8.44
C ILE A 242 6.64 -0.49 8.80
N GLY A 243 5.40 0.02 8.78
CA GLY A 243 4.20 -0.73 9.13
C GLY A 243 3.99 -2.00 8.31
N THR A 244 4.37 -2.00 7.02
CA THR A 244 4.31 -3.18 6.14
C THR A 244 5.04 -4.40 6.67
N THR A 245 6.09 -4.20 7.48
CA THR A 245 6.91 -5.30 8.03
C THR A 245 6.14 -6.17 9.02
N ILE A 246 5.06 -5.66 9.63
CA ILE A 246 4.23 -6.42 10.55
C ILE A 246 3.60 -7.63 9.86
N THR A 247 3.22 -7.51 8.59
CA THR A 247 2.68 -8.66 7.84
C THR A 247 3.71 -9.79 7.71
N ALA A 248 4.97 -9.44 7.42
CA ALA A 248 6.07 -10.40 7.34
C ALA A 248 6.36 -11.05 8.71
N ILE A 249 6.36 -10.24 9.78
CA ILE A 249 6.54 -10.73 11.15
C ILE A 249 5.43 -11.71 11.52
N LEU A 250 4.17 -11.36 11.27
CA LEU A 250 3.03 -12.22 11.54
C LEU A 250 3.09 -13.52 10.72
N SER A 251 3.50 -13.45 9.46
CA SER A 251 3.68 -14.64 8.61
C SER A 251 4.86 -15.52 8.98
N ALA A 252 5.85 -14.99 9.71
CA ALA A 252 6.95 -15.76 10.26
C ALA A 252 6.65 -16.39 11.63
N ILE A 253 5.46 -16.16 12.20
CA ILE A 253 5.03 -16.85 13.42
C ILE A 253 4.77 -18.32 13.08
N GLY A 254 5.48 -19.23 13.76
CA GLY A 254 5.29 -20.67 13.60
C GLY A 254 6.10 -21.32 12.46
N VAL A 255 6.91 -20.54 11.71
CA VAL A 255 7.86 -21.10 10.73
C VAL A 255 9.26 -21.31 11.34
N ASN A 256 10.16 -21.90 10.57
CA ASN A 256 11.52 -22.23 11.00
C ASN A 256 12.41 -20.97 11.20
N VAL A 257 13.64 -21.16 11.67
CA VAL A 257 14.58 -20.07 11.96
C VAL A 257 14.88 -19.22 10.73
N GLU A 258 15.00 -19.81 9.55
CA GLU A 258 15.29 -19.07 8.32
C GLU A 258 14.15 -18.13 7.93
N GLY A 259 12.89 -18.58 8.02
CA GLY A 259 11.72 -17.71 7.81
C GLY A 259 11.67 -16.53 8.79
N LYS A 260 12.04 -16.75 10.06
CA LYS A 260 12.16 -15.67 11.06
C LYS A 260 13.31 -14.71 10.76
N ARG A 261 14.46 -15.22 10.30
CA ARG A 261 15.61 -14.38 9.88
C ARG A 261 15.22 -13.48 8.70
N LEU A 262 14.44 -13.99 7.75
CA LEU A 262 13.99 -13.18 6.62
C LEU A 262 13.00 -12.08 7.04
N ALA A 263 12.03 -12.38 7.91
CA ALA A 263 11.14 -11.35 8.46
C ALA A 263 11.90 -10.29 9.28
N ALA A 264 12.90 -10.71 10.07
CA ALA A 264 13.78 -9.79 10.78
C ALA A 264 14.60 -8.92 9.82
N ALA A 265 15.13 -9.49 8.74
CA ALA A 265 15.85 -8.74 7.72
C ALA A 265 14.95 -7.68 7.05
N HIS A 266 13.68 -8.01 6.80
CA HIS A 266 12.69 -7.06 6.27
C HIS A 266 12.44 -5.89 7.23
N LEU A 267 12.27 -6.18 8.53
CA LEU A 267 12.09 -5.16 9.56
C LEU A 267 13.32 -4.27 9.67
N ILE A 268 14.51 -4.86 9.82
CA ILE A 268 15.78 -4.14 9.97
C ILE A 268 16.01 -3.22 8.76
N PHE A 269 15.81 -3.73 7.55
CA PHE A 269 15.95 -2.92 6.33
C PHE A 269 15.03 -1.70 6.37
N ASN A 270 13.73 -1.88 6.62
CA ASN A 270 12.78 -0.77 6.60
C ASN A 270 13.05 0.26 7.69
N VAL A 271 13.43 -0.18 8.89
CA VAL A 271 13.81 0.72 9.99
C VAL A 271 15.08 1.50 9.64
N ILE A 272 16.11 0.87 9.08
CA ILE A 272 17.33 1.56 8.64
C ILE A 272 16.99 2.57 7.55
N THR A 273 16.23 2.18 6.51
CA THR A 273 15.84 3.11 5.44
C THR A 273 14.97 4.24 5.95
N ALA A 274 14.14 4.02 6.97
CA ALA A 274 13.35 5.05 7.61
C ALA A 274 14.22 6.06 8.37
N CYS A 275 15.22 5.58 9.11
CA CYS A 275 16.20 6.45 9.77
C CYS A 275 16.98 7.29 8.74
N VAL A 276 17.46 6.67 7.66
CA VAL A 276 18.15 7.38 6.57
C VAL A 276 17.23 8.41 5.92
N ALA A 277 15.99 8.04 5.59
CA ALA A 277 15.01 8.94 4.99
C ALA A 277 14.65 10.12 5.89
N LEU A 278 14.55 9.90 7.20
CA LEU A 278 14.30 10.96 8.18
C LEU A 278 15.49 11.92 8.30
N LEU A 279 16.71 11.39 8.37
CA LEU A 279 17.93 12.21 8.47
C LEU A 279 18.20 13.02 7.19
N MET A 280 17.89 12.44 6.04
CA MET A 280 18.10 13.05 4.72
C MET A 280 16.84 13.72 4.15
N MET A 281 15.80 13.91 4.96
CA MET A 281 14.48 14.35 4.49
C MET A 281 14.56 15.67 3.72
N GLN A 282 15.30 16.65 4.24
CA GLN A 282 15.42 17.94 3.57
C GLN A 282 16.21 17.88 2.27
N GLN A 283 17.23 17.03 2.20
CA GLN A 283 17.98 16.77 0.98
C GLN A 283 17.09 16.11 -0.08
N PHE A 284 16.21 15.18 0.32
CA PHE A 284 15.23 14.59 -0.59
C PHE A 284 14.22 15.62 -1.11
N ILE A 285 13.67 16.46 -0.23
CA ILE A 285 12.72 17.53 -0.62
C ILE A 285 13.37 18.46 -1.64
N MET A 286 14.57 18.97 -1.34
CA MET A 286 15.29 19.86 -2.26
C MET A 286 15.59 19.20 -3.61
N ALA A 287 15.98 17.91 -3.60
CA ALA A 287 16.26 17.17 -4.83
C ALA A 287 14.99 16.98 -5.68
N VAL A 288 13.87 16.65 -5.05
CA VAL A 288 12.58 16.49 -5.74
C VAL A 288 12.11 17.81 -6.33
N ASP A 289 12.15 18.90 -5.56
CA ASP A 289 11.74 20.23 -6.03
C ASP A 289 12.62 20.73 -7.19
N TYR A 290 13.92 20.45 -7.13
CA TYR A 290 14.84 20.76 -8.22
C TYR A 290 14.52 19.98 -9.50
N LEU A 291 14.28 18.67 -9.37
CA LEU A 291 13.90 17.82 -10.50
C LEU A 291 12.54 18.21 -11.08
N ALA A 292 11.56 18.54 -10.25
CA ALA A 292 10.23 19.00 -10.66
C ALA A 292 10.32 20.24 -11.55
N ARG A 293 11.16 21.22 -11.15
CA ARG A 293 11.44 22.42 -11.97
C ARG A 293 12.09 22.10 -13.31
N ILE A 294 13.00 21.14 -13.37
CA ILE A 294 13.66 20.71 -14.62
C ILE A 294 12.66 20.06 -15.57
N VAL A 295 11.76 19.22 -15.03
CA VAL A 295 10.82 18.42 -15.83
C VAL A 295 9.51 19.19 -16.10
N HIS A 296 9.37 20.42 -15.61
CA HIS A 296 8.19 21.30 -15.76
C HIS A 296 6.89 20.68 -15.24
N ILE A 297 6.95 20.06 -14.05
CA ILE A 297 5.79 19.52 -13.32
C ILE A 297 5.75 20.15 -11.93
#